data_AF-A0A0L8I9W5-F1
#
_entry.id   AF-A0A0L8I9W5-F1
#
_cell.length_a   1.000
_cell.length_b   1.000
_cell.length_c   1.000
_cell.angle_alpha   90.00
_cell.angle_beta   90.00
_cell.angle_gamma   90.00
#
_symmetry.space_group_name_H-M   'P 1'
#
loop_
_entity.id
_entity.type
_entity.pdbx_description
1 polymer ?
#
loop_
_entity_poly.entity_id
_entity_poly.type
_entity_poly.pdbx_seq_one_letter_code
_entity_poly.pdbx_strand_id
1 'polypeptide(L)'
;MAKWKDSFFYPGKIASPEKNGKYLVKFVDGDKLWVKINQILSVTYLPHGQNVMVQSDDGFFDSGMIINYKYNGSDSDEDVLYQVQMDDSKIVECSRKQVILSEDQAGLMLSDEDFLLMPGVLSTPVPSGADVSLDNLVDGSRRSASRKVLSENEKTKKLTRMEPQAMSTPTHKRKASAFKKDSDVSICHIGAAIASPKHNYEETNRRAKKELFDVVKGPVPKKSLFSAMNFLLTYTEKSPEQKLIDKKLLHEFSSESSNNLSNSDLGVEPKVPFDKNHLRIQLETGGGQVFSCWHKDFLSLHKTSFVVSNTYQRTVKYLQGLAAGIPCISHLWVRDCCKQGTFLDYRSYLLQAGISITKKSLMESKMKAKCLEDLEILVTSNQKEFVSIWSEILTIAGCRIIKKFRKTKGSNKSVDAVITDGSCSPDIIEQADSQHIPLLSTEWVIQCLIHGQKVAFDGHEKFAYNYEEND
;
A
#
# COMPACT_ATOMS: atom_id res chain seq x y z
N MET A 1 -10.98 10.77 7.45
CA MET A 1 -10.97 12.25 7.49
C MET A 1 -11.95 12.78 6.45
N ALA A 2 -12.46 14.00 6.58
CA ALA A 2 -13.43 14.55 5.64
C ALA A 2 -13.25 16.07 5.43
N LYS A 3 -13.57 16.56 4.23
CA LYS A 3 -13.46 17.98 3.88
C LYS A 3 -14.48 18.81 4.66
N TRP A 4 -14.02 19.89 5.28
CA TRP A 4 -14.86 20.90 5.92
C TRP A 4 -15.09 22.12 5.00
N LYS A 5 -15.81 23.12 5.50
CA LYS A 5 -16.23 24.30 4.73
C LYS A 5 -15.08 25.23 4.32
N ASP A 6 -13.97 25.18 5.05
CA ASP A 6 -12.73 25.92 4.79
C ASP A 6 -11.80 25.22 3.79
N SER A 7 -12.23 24.08 3.25
CA SER A 7 -11.52 23.21 2.33
C SER A 7 -10.37 22.38 2.88
N PHE A 8 -10.13 22.39 4.19
CA PHE A 8 -9.23 21.45 4.85
C PHE A 8 -9.95 20.15 5.19
N PHE A 9 -9.17 19.08 5.38
CA PHE A 9 -9.68 17.79 5.81
C PHE A 9 -9.36 17.56 7.27
N TYR A 10 -10.41 17.27 8.03
CA TYR A 10 -10.33 17.08 9.47
C TYR A 10 -10.62 15.63 9.85
N PRO A 11 -10.10 15.15 10.98
CA PRO A 11 -10.43 13.83 11.50
C PRO A 11 -11.90 13.76 11.93
N GLY A 12 -12.54 12.62 11.65
CA GLY A 12 -13.94 12.39 11.95
C GLY A 12 -14.36 10.96 11.64
N LYS A 13 -15.51 10.56 12.18
CA LYS A 13 -16.12 9.23 12.01
C LYS A 13 -17.44 9.36 11.26
N ILE A 14 -17.76 8.40 10.39
CA ILE A 14 -19.05 8.35 9.70
C ILE A 14 -20.12 8.00 10.75
N ALA A 15 -21.08 8.89 10.95
CA ALA A 15 -22.13 8.77 11.95
C ALA A 15 -23.47 8.29 11.38
N SER A 16 -23.67 8.36 10.06
CA SER A 16 -24.87 7.85 9.39
C SER A 16 -24.55 7.34 8.00
N PRO A 17 -25.31 6.34 7.50
CA PRO A 17 -25.12 5.78 6.16
C PRO A 17 -25.38 6.83 5.06
N GLU A 18 -25.04 6.45 3.83
CA GLU A 18 -25.20 7.32 2.67
C GLU A 18 -26.65 7.77 2.49
N LYS A 19 -26.85 9.08 2.33
CA LYS A 19 -28.10 9.68 1.90
C LYS A 19 -27.80 10.64 0.75
N ASN A 20 -28.32 10.33 -0.44
CA ASN A 20 -28.17 11.15 -1.65
C ASN A 20 -26.69 11.44 -2.02
N GLY A 21 -25.80 10.44 -2.01
CA GLY A 21 -24.39 10.63 -2.36
C GLY A 21 -23.54 11.32 -1.28
N LYS A 22 -24.09 11.51 -0.08
CA LYS A 22 -23.42 12.15 1.05
C LYS A 22 -23.48 11.26 2.29
N TYR A 23 -22.45 11.36 3.12
CA TYR A 23 -22.36 10.70 4.41
C TYR A 23 -22.37 11.75 5.51
N LEU A 24 -23.04 11.47 6.63
CA LEU A 24 -22.96 12.33 7.81
C LEU A 24 -21.67 12.00 8.55
N VAL A 25 -20.71 12.93 8.55
CA VAL A 25 -19.46 12.79 9.29
C VAL A 25 -19.59 13.56 10.60
N LYS A 26 -19.26 12.90 11.72
CA LYS A 26 -19.08 13.51 13.04
C LYS A 26 -17.58 13.74 13.25
N PHE A 27 -17.17 15.00 13.31
CA PHE A 27 -15.79 15.43 13.51
C PHE A 27 -15.39 15.28 14.98
N VAL A 28 -14.09 15.30 15.23
CA VAL A 28 -13.54 15.02 16.57
C VAL A 28 -13.82 16.15 17.57
N ASP A 29 -14.05 17.37 17.08
CA ASP A 29 -14.55 18.52 17.85
C ASP A 29 -16.04 18.39 18.24
N GLY A 30 -16.74 17.40 17.69
CA GLY A 30 -18.15 17.12 17.95
C GLY A 30 -19.10 17.61 16.86
N ASP A 31 -18.63 18.42 15.92
CA ASP A 31 -19.44 18.97 14.84
C ASP A 31 -19.85 17.89 13.84
N LYS A 32 -20.94 18.14 13.11
CA LYS A 32 -21.50 17.20 12.13
C LYS A 32 -21.76 17.87 10.79
N LEU A 33 -21.36 17.21 9.69
CA LEU A 33 -21.61 17.71 8.33
C LEU A 33 -21.89 16.57 7.36
N TRP A 34 -22.81 16.81 6.43
CA TRP A 34 -23.06 15.93 5.29
C TRP A 34 -22.01 16.19 4.20
N VAL A 35 -21.09 15.25 4.02
CA VAL A 35 -19.93 15.36 3.12
C VAL A 35 -20.12 14.41 1.94
N LYS A 36 -19.76 14.85 0.73
CA LYS A 36 -19.80 13.99 -0.48
C LYS A 36 -18.75 12.88 -0.38
N ILE A 37 -19.01 11.75 -1.02
CA ILE A 37 -18.09 10.60 -0.97
C ILE A 37 -16.66 10.93 -1.44
N ASN A 38 -16.51 11.72 -2.49
CA ASN A 38 -15.22 12.17 -3.04
C ASN A 38 -14.52 13.26 -2.20
N GLN A 39 -15.08 13.60 -1.04
CA GLN A 39 -14.53 14.54 -0.06
C GLN A 39 -14.29 13.83 1.28
N ILE A 40 -14.26 12.50 1.27
CA ILE A 40 -14.03 11.66 2.45
C ILE A 40 -12.83 10.76 2.15
N LEU A 41 -11.82 10.87 3.01
CA LEU A 41 -10.69 9.93 3.08
C LEU A 41 -11.05 8.83 4.09
N SER A 42 -11.26 7.63 3.59
CA SER A 42 -11.46 6.42 4.38
C SER A 42 -10.11 5.92 4.90
N VAL A 43 -9.68 6.47 6.04
CA VAL A 43 -8.38 6.16 6.64
C VAL A 43 -8.47 6.10 8.16
N THR A 44 -8.02 4.98 8.74
CA THR A 44 -7.90 4.84 10.20
C THR A 44 -6.70 5.62 10.72
N TYR A 45 -5.53 5.52 10.09
CA TYR A 45 -4.34 6.30 10.44
C TYR A 45 -3.67 6.84 9.17
N LEU A 46 -3.24 8.10 9.20
CA LEU A 46 -2.49 8.67 8.07
C LEU A 46 -1.14 7.95 7.95
N PRO A 47 -0.73 7.51 6.75
CA PRO A 47 0.42 6.61 6.57
C PRO A 47 1.76 7.30 6.89
N HIS A 48 2.78 6.51 7.19
CA HIS A 48 4.16 7.00 7.27
C HIS A 48 4.59 7.64 5.95
N GLY A 49 5.38 8.71 6.04
CA GLY A 49 5.79 9.53 4.90
C GLY A 49 4.72 10.50 4.40
N GLN A 50 3.53 10.51 5.00
CA GLN A 50 2.48 11.47 4.62
C GLN A 50 2.80 12.87 5.13
N ASN A 51 2.80 13.83 4.22
CA ASN A 51 2.82 15.25 4.58
C ASN A 51 1.47 15.67 5.14
N VAL A 52 1.51 16.36 6.27
CA VAL A 52 0.35 16.80 7.04
C VAL A 52 0.56 18.23 7.54
N MET A 53 -0.52 18.82 8.04
CA MET A 53 -0.49 20.07 8.77
C MET A 53 -0.75 19.77 10.24
N VAL A 54 0.13 20.22 11.13
CA VAL A 54 0.04 19.99 12.58
C VAL A 54 -0.26 21.30 13.28
N GLN A 55 -1.25 21.28 14.17
CA GLN A 55 -1.62 22.43 14.99
C GLN A 55 -0.58 22.67 16.09
N SER A 56 0.04 23.83 16.07
CA SER A 56 0.93 24.36 17.09
C SER A 56 0.13 24.98 18.26
N ASP A 57 0.78 25.19 19.40
CA ASP A 57 0.14 25.71 20.63
C ASP A 57 -0.41 27.13 20.47
N ASP A 58 0.10 27.89 19.50
CA ASP A 58 -0.37 29.21 19.11
C ASP A 58 -1.59 29.17 18.18
N GLY A 59 -2.09 27.98 17.85
CA GLY A 59 -3.27 27.74 17.02
C GLY A 59 -3.00 27.80 15.51
N PHE A 60 -1.75 28.03 15.09
CA PHE A 60 -1.36 27.96 13.69
C PHE A 60 -1.08 26.51 13.28
N PHE A 61 -1.10 26.26 11.97
CA PHE A 61 -0.82 24.94 11.42
C PHE A 61 0.47 24.98 10.61
N ASP A 62 1.42 24.15 11.00
CA ASP A 62 2.73 24.04 10.35
C ASP A 62 2.83 22.73 9.57
N SER A 63 3.60 22.74 8.48
CA SER A 63 3.83 21.55 7.67
C SER A 63 4.80 20.59 8.34
N GLY A 64 4.52 19.30 8.21
CA GLY A 64 5.42 18.24 8.66
C GLY A 64 5.07 16.90 8.04
N MET A 65 5.93 15.91 8.25
CA MET A 65 5.80 14.56 7.69
C MET A 65 5.67 13.52 8.80
N ILE A 66 4.67 12.65 8.71
CA ILE A 66 4.50 11.55 9.67
C ILE A 66 5.66 10.56 9.53
N ILE A 67 6.44 10.37 10.59
CA ILE A 67 7.58 9.45 10.61
C ILE A 67 7.34 8.21 11.47
N ASN A 68 6.44 8.28 12.46
CA ASN A 68 6.16 7.15 13.34
C ASN A 68 4.78 7.28 14.05
N TYR A 69 4.36 6.21 14.74
CA TYR A 69 3.24 6.21 15.68
C TYR A 69 3.70 5.74 17.06
N LYS A 70 3.08 6.26 18.11
CA LYS A 70 3.32 5.85 19.49
C LYS A 70 2.00 5.43 20.11
N TYR A 71 1.99 4.22 20.65
CA TYR A 71 0.82 3.57 21.24
C TYR A 71 0.94 3.63 22.77
N ASN A 72 0.04 4.33 23.43
CA ASN A 72 0.03 4.46 24.88
C ASN A 72 -0.72 3.29 25.55
N GLY A 73 -0.36 2.05 25.23
CA GLY A 73 -0.72 0.83 25.98
C GLY A 73 -2.21 0.45 26.08
N SER A 74 -3.13 1.25 25.55
CA SER A 74 -4.56 0.94 25.41
C SER A 74 -4.86 0.52 23.97
N ASP A 75 -5.71 -0.50 23.81
CA ASP A 75 -6.21 -1.02 22.51
C ASP A 75 -7.21 -0.05 21.81
N SER A 76 -7.20 1.22 22.18
CA SER A 76 -8.15 2.22 21.69
C SER A 76 -7.51 3.06 20.59
N ASP A 77 -8.16 3.15 19.42
CA ASP A 77 -7.69 3.94 18.27
C ASP A 77 -7.54 5.45 18.55
N GLU A 78 -8.07 5.93 19.69
CA GLU A 78 -8.02 7.34 20.11
C GLU A 78 -6.72 7.70 20.86
N ASP A 79 -5.96 6.70 21.33
CA ASP A 79 -4.77 6.90 22.16
C ASP A 79 -3.44 6.85 21.38
N VAL A 80 -3.53 6.82 20.05
CA VAL A 80 -2.36 6.84 19.15
C VAL A 80 -1.87 8.27 18.95
N LEU A 81 -0.59 8.50 19.23
CA LEU A 81 0.11 9.75 18.92
C LEU A 81 0.91 9.60 17.63
N TYR A 82 0.82 10.59 16.75
CA TYR A 82 1.71 10.72 15.59
C TYR A 82 3.04 11.34 16.03
N GLN A 83 4.14 10.80 15.52
CA GLN A 83 5.43 11.50 15.54
C GLN A 83 5.61 12.14 14.16
N VAL A 84 5.61 13.48 14.13
CA VAL A 84 5.71 14.26 12.91
C VAL A 84 7.05 14.99 12.90
N GLN A 85 7.81 14.79 11.83
CA GLN A 85 9.01 15.58 11.56
C GLN A 85 8.60 16.89 10.89
N MET A 86 8.78 18.00 11.59
CA MET A 86 8.54 19.35 11.08
C MET A 86 9.66 19.77 10.10
N ASP A 87 9.44 20.86 9.36
CA ASP A 87 10.41 21.37 8.38
C ASP A 87 11.76 21.78 9.00
N ASP A 88 11.75 22.21 10.27
CA ASP A 88 12.97 22.50 11.05
C ASP A 88 13.68 21.23 11.57
N SER A 89 13.25 20.06 11.10
CA SER A 89 13.70 18.72 11.49
C SER A 89 13.43 18.33 12.94
N LYS A 90 12.67 19.12 13.71
CA LYS A 90 12.20 18.70 15.03
C LYS A 90 11.11 17.66 14.88
N ILE A 91 11.09 16.70 15.81
CA ILE A 91 10.04 15.70 15.90
C ILE A 91 9.06 16.15 16.97
N VAL A 92 7.80 16.32 16.57
CA VAL A 92 6.70 16.70 17.46
C VAL A 92 5.76 15.51 17.62
N GLU A 93 5.40 15.19 18.86
CA GLU A 93 4.34 14.23 19.16
C GLU A 93 3.00 14.96 19.17
N CYS A 94 2.07 14.57 18.30
CA CYS A 94 0.77 15.21 18.21
C CYS A 94 -0.36 14.17 18.17
N SER A 95 -1.48 14.52 18.77
CA SER A 95 -2.67 13.68 18.75
C SER A 95 -3.37 13.77 17.39
N ARG A 96 -4.25 12.80 17.12
CA ARG A 96 -5.08 12.81 15.90
C ARG A 96 -5.86 14.11 15.70
N LYS A 97 -6.26 14.79 16.78
CA LYS A 97 -7.05 16.03 16.74
C LYS A 97 -6.27 17.21 16.16
N GLN A 98 -4.95 17.19 16.33
CA GLN A 98 -4.05 18.26 15.94
C GLN A 98 -3.57 18.11 14.48
N VAL A 99 -3.93 17.03 13.80
CA VAL A 99 -3.45 16.74 12.45
C VAL A 99 -4.58 16.94 11.44
N ILE A 100 -4.34 17.81 10.45
CA ILE A 100 -5.25 18.07 9.33
C ILE A 100 -4.50 17.90 8.00
N LEU A 101 -5.25 17.87 6.90
CA LEU A 101 -4.67 17.91 5.55
C LEU A 101 -5.19 19.12 4.79
N SER A 102 -4.31 19.76 4.01
CA SER A 102 -4.74 20.71 2.99
C SER A 102 -5.51 20.01 1.86
N GLU A 103 -6.21 20.78 1.03
CA GLU A 103 -6.90 20.23 -0.13
C GLU A 103 -5.95 19.50 -1.09
N ASP A 104 -4.75 20.02 -1.31
CA ASP A 104 -3.77 19.39 -2.21
C ASP A 104 -3.20 18.10 -1.61
N GLN A 105 -2.87 18.11 -0.31
CA GLN A 105 -2.40 16.91 0.41
C GLN A 105 -3.47 15.81 0.40
N ALA A 106 -4.72 16.19 0.69
CA ALA A 106 -5.85 15.27 0.64
C ALA A 106 -6.19 14.83 -0.78
N GLY A 107 -6.02 15.70 -1.78
CA GLY A 107 -6.26 15.41 -3.19
C GLY A 107 -5.32 14.32 -3.71
N LEU A 108 -4.05 14.36 -3.31
CA LEU A 108 -3.10 13.28 -3.61
C LEU A 108 -3.55 11.95 -2.98
N MET A 109 -4.07 11.97 -1.76
CA MET A 109 -4.59 10.76 -1.12
C MET A 109 -5.93 10.31 -1.71
N LEU A 110 -6.80 11.22 -2.12
CA LEU A 110 -8.07 10.91 -2.77
C LEU A 110 -7.87 10.40 -4.21
N SER A 111 -6.71 10.65 -4.81
CA SER A 111 -6.34 10.01 -6.08
C SER A 111 -5.89 8.56 -5.91
N ASP A 112 -5.66 8.12 -4.67
CA ASP A 112 -5.28 6.76 -4.33
C ASP A 112 -6.51 6.01 -3.80
N GLU A 113 -6.95 5.03 -4.59
CA GLU A 113 -8.12 4.19 -4.32
C GLU A 113 -8.07 3.51 -2.95
N ASP A 114 -6.88 3.30 -2.38
CA ASP A 114 -6.71 2.71 -1.05
C ASP A 114 -7.30 3.60 0.07
N PHE A 115 -7.55 4.89 -0.18
CA PHE A 115 -8.15 5.83 0.78
C PHE A 115 -9.56 6.28 0.42
N LEU A 116 -10.16 5.76 -0.65
CA LEU A 116 -11.51 6.13 -1.05
C LEU A 116 -12.56 5.35 -0.27
N LEU A 117 -13.63 6.04 0.12
CA LEU A 117 -14.80 5.39 0.70
C LEU A 117 -15.62 4.75 -0.43
N MET A 118 -15.77 3.42 -0.41
CA MET A 118 -16.53 2.70 -1.45
C MET A 118 -18.05 2.78 -1.21
N PRO A 119 -18.87 3.10 -2.23
CA PRO A 119 -20.32 3.07 -2.11
C PRO A 119 -20.82 1.65 -1.79
N GLY A 120 -21.57 1.49 -0.69
CA GLY A 120 -22.25 0.23 -0.34
C GLY A 120 -21.61 -0.63 0.76
N VAL A 121 -20.46 -0.23 1.32
CA VAL A 121 -19.75 -1.04 2.35
C VAL A 121 -20.31 -0.84 3.77
N LEU A 122 -21.12 0.20 4.01
CA LEU A 122 -21.76 0.44 5.31
C LEU A 122 -23.19 -0.13 5.34
N SER A 123 -23.32 -1.46 5.35
CA SER A 123 -24.57 -2.11 5.78
C SER A 123 -24.55 -2.27 7.30
N THR A 124 -25.55 -1.70 7.96
CA THR A 124 -25.69 -1.67 9.43
C THR A 124 -25.88 -3.06 10.04
N PRO A 125 -25.57 -3.25 11.34
CA PRO A 125 -25.94 -4.47 12.05
C PRO A 125 -27.46 -4.67 12.00
N VAL A 126 -27.86 -5.93 11.84
CA VAL A 126 -29.26 -6.39 11.89
C VAL A 126 -29.90 -5.87 13.18
N PRO A 127 -31.00 -5.10 13.13
CA PRO A 127 -31.77 -4.80 14.32
C PRO A 127 -32.33 -6.11 14.86
N SER A 128 -32.04 -6.39 16.13
CA SER A 128 -32.68 -7.45 16.91
C SER A 128 -34.19 -7.41 16.69
N GLY A 129 -34.76 -8.55 16.30
CA GLY A 129 -36.18 -8.69 16.02
C GLY A 129 -37.03 -8.44 17.26
N ALA A 130 -37.69 -7.28 17.29
CA ALA A 130 -38.98 -7.02 17.93
C ALA A 130 -39.42 -5.61 17.50
N ASP A 131 -40.73 -5.43 17.31
CA ASP A 131 -41.44 -4.20 16.95
C ASP A 131 -41.42 -3.80 15.47
N VAL A 132 -42.07 -4.64 14.66
CA VAL A 132 -42.68 -4.22 13.40
C VAL A 132 -44.09 -3.72 13.71
N SER A 133 -44.29 -2.40 13.74
CA SER A 133 -45.64 -1.83 13.67
C SER A 133 -46.10 -1.79 12.21
N LEU A 134 -47.12 -2.58 11.90
CA LEU A 134 -47.82 -2.61 10.63
C LEU A 134 -49.02 -1.66 10.70
N ASP A 135 -48.76 -0.36 10.61
CA ASP A 135 -49.81 0.62 10.36
C ASP A 135 -49.29 1.65 9.37
N ASN A 136 -49.70 1.48 8.11
CA ASN A 136 -50.15 2.52 7.19
C ASN A 136 -50.24 1.96 5.77
N LEU A 137 -51.20 1.05 5.59
CA LEU A 137 -51.82 0.79 4.28
C LEU A 137 -53.04 1.71 4.18
N VAL A 138 -52.89 2.90 3.59
CA VAL A 138 -54.01 3.54 2.93
C VAL A 138 -53.58 4.22 1.63
N ASP A 139 -54.36 3.87 0.63
CA ASP A 139 -54.44 4.25 -0.77
C ASP A 139 -54.51 5.77 -1.02
N GLY A 140 -54.03 6.23 -2.17
CA GLY A 140 -54.17 7.66 -2.53
C GLY A 140 -53.33 8.16 -3.71
N SER A 141 -53.71 7.77 -4.92
CA SER A 141 -53.30 8.45 -6.16
C SER A 141 -53.80 9.90 -6.23
N ARG A 142 -52.95 10.87 -6.65
CA ARG A 142 -53.21 11.85 -7.75
C ARG A 142 -52.12 12.96 -7.88
N ARG A 143 -51.54 12.99 -9.10
CA ARG A 143 -51.10 14.10 -9.99
C ARG A 143 -51.05 15.58 -9.51
N SER A 144 -49.92 16.22 -9.87
CA SER A 144 -49.75 17.44 -10.71
C SER A 144 -49.71 18.86 -10.10
N ALA A 145 -48.55 19.51 -10.33
CA ALA A 145 -48.29 20.88 -10.81
C ALA A 145 -48.63 22.16 -10.00
N SER A 146 -47.56 22.93 -9.75
CA SER A 146 -47.33 24.34 -10.15
C SER A 146 -47.89 25.55 -9.34
N ARG A 147 -46.93 26.47 -9.07
CA ARG A 147 -46.99 27.95 -8.95
C ARG A 147 -47.59 28.66 -7.70
N LYS A 148 -46.66 29.30 -6.97
CA LYS A 148 -46.44 30.77 -6.79
C LYS A 148 -47.50 31.65 -6.05
N VAL A 149 -47.00 32.35 -5.01
CA VAL A 149 -47.15 33.79 -4.62
C VAL A 149 -47.64 34.08 -3.17
N LEU A 150 -46.73 34.73 -2.41
CA LEU A 150 -46.77 35.79 -1.37
C LEU A 150 -48.06 36.09 -0.55
N SER A 151 -47.94 36.22 0.79
CA SER A 151 -47.81 37.50 1.53
C SER A 151 -47.69 37.31 3.08
N GLU A 152 -46.92 38.22 3.72
CA GLU A 152 -46.96 38.86 5.06
C GLU A 152 -47.68 38.21 6.28
N ASN A 153 -47.28 38.32 7.57
CA ASN A 153 -46.46 39.29 8.31
C ASN A 153 -46.15 38.79 9.76
N GLU A 154 -45.24 39.51 10.44
CA GLU A 154 -45.02 39.65 11.92
C GLU A 154 -43.96 38.81 12.70
N LYS A 155 -42.85 39.50 13.06
CA LYS A 155 -42.25 39.76 14.41
C LYS A 155 -42.05 38.55 15.35
N THR A 156 -40.92 38.28 16.03
CA THR A 156 -39.81 39.07 16.59
C THR A 156 -38.76 38.13 17.22
N LYS A 157 -37.47 38.51 17.17
CA LYS A 157 -36.48 38.57 18.28
C LYS A 157 -35.03 38.27 17.82
N LYS A 158 -34.19 39.29 17.99
CA LYS A 158 -32.73 39.35 17.85
C LYS A 158 -32.03 38.63 19.01
N LEU A 159 -30.86 38.04 18.76
CA LEU A 159 -29.61 38.16 19.54
C LEU A 159 -28.46 37.54 18.71
N THR A 160 -27.73 38.36 17.96
CA THR A 160 -26.36 38.90 18.22
C THR A 160 -25.25 38.05 17.60
N ARG A 161 -24.69 38.60 16.53
CA ARG A 161 -23.55 38.15 15.72
C ARG A 161 -22.27 38.80 16.27
N MET A 162 -21.19 38.04 16.37
CA MET A 162 -19.82 38.57 16.36
C MET A 162 -19.03 37.84 15.27
N GLU A 163 -18.56 38.60 14.29
CA GLU A 163 -17.41 38.26 13.44
C GLU A 163 -16.16 38.89 14.05
N PRO A 164 -14.96 38.38 13.73
CA PRO A 164 -14.03 39.16 12.92
C PRO A 164 -13.34 38.28 11.84
N GLN A 165 -13.30 38.67 10.58
CA GLN A 165 -12.40 39.62 9.87
C GLN A 165 -11.42 38.86 8.97
N ALA A 166 -11.63 39.04 7.66
CA ALA A 166 -10.71 38.65 6.60
C ALA A 166 -9.53 39.63 6.54
N MET A 167 -8.32 39.10 6.39
CA MET A 167 -7.19 39.84 5.82
C MET A 167 -6.88 39.31 4.43
N SER A 168 -6.85 40.24 3.49
CA SER A 168 -6.54 40.02 2.07
C SER A 168 -5.12 40.49 1.83
N THR A 169 -4.30 39.75 1.09
CA THR A 169 -3.19 40.32 0.29
C THR A 169 -2.82 39.38 -0.88
N PRO A 170 -2.17 39.91 -1.94
CA PRO A 170 -2.41 39.51 -3.32
C PRO A 170 -1.32 38.60 -3.89
N THR A 171 -1.64 37.75 -4.87
CA THR A 171 -0.64 37.01 -5.65
C THR A 171 -0.83 37.15 -7.14
N HIS A 172 0.31 37.28 -7.82
CA HIS A 172 0.49 37.76 -9.17
C HIS A 172 -0.04 36.79 -10.24
N LYS A 173 -0.78 37.35 -11.21
CA LYS A 173 -1.12 36.69 -12.48
C LYS A 173 0.13 36.26 -13.24
N ARG A 174 0.26 34.96 -13.54
CA ARG A 174 1.09 34.47 -14.64
C ARG A 174 0.30 33.54 -15.56
N LYS A 175 0.63 33.69 -16.84
CA LYS A 175 -0.08 33.24 -18.04
C LYS A 175 -0.12 31.72 -18.18
N ALA A 176 -1.23 31.22 -18.70
CA ALA A 176 -1.40 29.85 -19.18
C ALA A 176 -0.41 29.55 -20.31
N SER A 177 0.27 28.39 -20.21
CA SER A 177 0.97 27.76 -21.33
C SER A 177 0.57 26.28 -21.39
N ALA A 178 0.37 25.80 -22.61
CA ALA A 178 -0.31 24.57 -22.96
C ALA A 178 0.38 23.32 -22.41
N PHE A 179 -0.40 22.42 -21.81
CA PHE A 179 0.05 21.07 -21.43
C PHE A 179 0.17 20.19 -22.67
N LYS A 180 1.39 19.75 -22.97
CA LYS A 180 1.65 18.53 -23.73
C LYS A 180 1.47 17.32 -22.80
N LYS A 181 0.91 16.26 -23.35
CA LYS A 181 0.50 15.02 -22.69
C LYS A 181 1.61 14.00 -22.86
N ASP A 182 2.29 13.62 -21.77
CA ASP A 182 3.08 12.39 -21.66
C ASP A 182 2.66 11.69 -20.37
N SER A 183 2.14 10.47 -20.50
CA SER A 183 1.71 9.61 -19.40
C SER A 183 2.81 8.58 -19.14
N ASP A 184 3.84 8.96 -18.38
CA ASP A 184 4.81 8.03 -17.83
C ASP A 184 4.40 7.64 -16.41
N VAL A 185 4.03 6.37 -16.21
CA VAL A 185 3.91 5.78 -14.87
C VAL A 185 5.32 5.51 -14.38
N SER A 186 5.89 6.43 -13.60
CA SER A 186 7.25 6.31 -13.07
C SER A 186 7.39 5.11 -12.13
N ILE A 187 8.20 4.12 -12.50
CA ILE A 187 8.53 2.95 -11.67
C ILE A 187 9.68 3.34 -10.73
N CYS A 188 9.38 3.49 -9.44
CA CYS A 188 10.40 3.79 -8.42
C CYS A 188 11.20 2.53 -8.06
N HIS A 189 12.48 2.53 -8.40
CA HIS A 189 13.45 1.50 -8.01
C HIS A 189 14.10 1.90 -6.69
N ILE A 190 14.29 0.93 -5.80
CA ILE A 190 14.91 1.14 -4.48
C ILE A 190 15.97 0.06 -4.31
N GLY A 191 17.18 0.35 -4.80
CA GLY A 191 18.15 -0.69 -5.13
C GLY A 191 17.62 -1.58 -6.26
N ALA A 192 17.79 -2.91 -6.14
CA ALA A 192 17.31 -3.89 -7.11
C ALA A 192 15.83 -4.29 -6.92
N ALA A 193 15.14 -3.72 -5.92
CA ALA A 193 13.71 -3.94 -5.69
C ALA A 193 12.85 -2.83 -6.30
N ILE A 194 11.59 -3.17 -6.55
CA ILE A 194 10.62 -2.26 -7.18
C ILE A 194 9.52 -1.92 -6.16
N ALA A 195 9.27 -0.63 -5.94
CA ALA A 195 8.07 -0.22 -5.20
C ALA A 195 6.83 -0.62 -6.02
N SER A 196 5.80 -1.19 -5.40
CA SER A 196 4.59 -1.53 -6.15
C SER A 196 3.98 -0.24 -6.74
N PRO A 197 3.78 -0.14 -8.06
CA PRO A 197 3.27 1.08 -8.69
C PRO A 197 1.92 1.50 -8.11
N LYS A 198 1.71 2.82 -7.98
CA LYS A 198 0.37 3.40 -7.76
C LYS A 198 -0.38 3.29 -9.08
N HIS A 199 -1.36 2.39 -9.16
CA HIS A 199 -2.08 2.16 -10.40
C HIS A 199 -3.19 3.19 -10.55
N ASN A 200 -3.02 4.13 -11.48
CA ASN A 200 -4.13 4.94 -11.99
C ASN A 200 -4.80 4.15 -13.11
N TYR A 201 -6.13 4.03 -13.11
CA TYR A 201 -6.86 3.57 -14.27
C TYR A 201 -7.87 4.63 -14.66
N GLU A 202 -7.78 5.14 -15.89
CA GLU A 202 -8.82 5.98 -16.48
C GLU A 202 -10.08 5.13 -16.72
N GLU A 203 -11.15 5.51 -16.06
CA GLU A 203 -12.45 4.87 -16.13
C GLU A 203 -13.11 5.12 -17.51
N THR A 204 -12.92 4.20 -18.46
CA THR A 204 -13.66 4.24 -19.72
C THR A 204 -14.99 3.48 -19.61
N ASN A 205 -16.04 4.29 -19.63
CA ASN A 205 -17.46 3.97 -19.52
C ASN A 205 -17.95 2.84 -20.46
N ARG A 206 -18.72 1.87 -19.95
CA ARG A 206 -20.09 1.47 -20.38
C ARG A 206 -20.50 0.07 -19.89
N ARG A 207 -21.64 0.01 -19.19
CA ARG A 207 -22.37 -1.14 -18.61
C ARG A 207 -22.43 -2.45 -19.44
N ALA A 208 -22.23 -2.41 -20.75
CA ALA A 208 -22.35 -3.58 -21.63
C ALA A 208 -21.17 -4.58 -21.53
N LYS A 209 -20.07 -4.22 -20.85
CA LYS A 209 -18.88 -5.08 -20.68
C LYS A 209 -18.88 -5.90 -19.39
N LYS A 210 -19.77 -5.65 -18.43
CA LYS A 210 -19.69 -6.25 -17.08
C LYS A 210 -19.76 -7.78 -17.10
N GLU A 211 -20.68 -8.36 -17.87
CA GLU A 211 -20.88 -9.82 -17.94
C GLU A 211 -19.70 -10.55 -18.60
N LEU A 212 -19.10 -9.99 -19.66
CA LEU A 212 -17.90 -10.57 -20.29
C LEU A 212 -16.65 -10.39 -19.42
N PHE A 213 -16.58 -9.32 -18.62
CA PHE A 213 -15.47 -9.03 -17.71
C PHE A 213 -15.49 -9.95 -16.47
N ASP A 214 -16.67 -10.25 -15.93
CA ASP A 214 -16.84 -11.20 -14.82
C ASP A 214 -16.48 -12.64 -15.22
N VAL A 215 -16.70 -13.02 -16.49
CA VAL A 215 -16.30 -14.34 -17.03
C VAL A 215 -14.78 -14.53 -17.02
N VAL A 216 -14.02 -13.48 -17.38
CA VAL A 216 -12.55 -13.54 -17.47
C VAL A 216 -11.90 -13.44 -16.09
N LYS A 217 -12.29 -12.45 -15.26
CA LYS A 217 -11.69 -12.19 -13.94
C LYS A 217 -12.29 -13.02 -12.79
N GLY A 218 -13.37 -13.75 -13.06
CA GLY A 218 -14.13 -14.49 -12.04
C GLY A 218 -15.09 -13.59 -11.27
N PRO A 219 -16.17 -14.18 -10.69
CA PRO A 219 -17.20 -13.42 -10.01
C PRO A 219 -16.71 -12.88 -8.66
N VAL A 220 -17.44 -11.92 -8.10
CA VAL A 220 -17.32 -11.58 -6.67
C VAL A 220 -18.03 -12.67 -5.85
N PRO A 221 -17.39 -13.23 -4.80
CA PRO A 221 -17.97 -14.33 -4.05
C PRO A 221 -19.21 -13.89 -3.27
N LYS A 222 -20.20 -14.79 -3.16
CA LYS A 222 -21.44 -14.56 -2.39
C LYS A 222 -21.37 -15.06 -0.95
N LYS A 223 -20.27 -15.74 -0.60
CA LYS A 223 -20.01 -16.36 0.70
C LYS A 223 -18.64 -15.90 1.19
N SER A 224 -18.42 -16.00 2.50
CA SER A 224 -17.13 -15.64 3.12
C SER A 224 -16.08 -16.75 2.92
N LEU A 225 -15.60 -16.91 1.68
CA LEU A 225 -14.63 -17.94 1.28
C LEU A 225 -13.22 -17.75 1.87
N PHE A 226 -12.86 -16.52 2.20
CA PHE A 226 -11.52 -16.09 2.61
C PHE A 226 -11.49 -15.61 4.07
N SER A 227 -12.49 -16.01 4.87
CA SER A 227 -12.52 -15.74 6.30
C SER A 227 -11.24 -16.20 7.00
N ALA A 228 -10.76 -15.40 7.95
CA ALA A 228 -9.50 -15.64 8.68
C ALA A 228 -8.25 -15.69 7.77
N MET A 229 -8.27 -14.97 6.64
CA MET A 229 -7.11 -14.83 5.77
C MET A 229 -6.71 -13.37 5.58
N ASN A 230 -5.41 -13.14 5.49
CA ASN A 230 -4.79 -11.85 5.23
C ASN A 230 -4.10 -11.86 3.87
N PHE A 231 -4.18 -10.76 3.12
CA PHE A 231 -3.64 -10.68 1.77
C PHE A 231 -2.81 -9.42 1.56
N LEU A 232 -1.67 -9.58 0.88
CA LEU A 232 -0.94 -8.49 0.24
C LEU A 232 -1.06 -8.66 -1.27
N LEU A 233 -1.54 -7.62 -1.97
CA LEU A 233 -1.57 -7.61 -3.43
C LEU A 233 -0.32 -6.90 -3.97
N THR A 234 0.37 -7.53 -4.92
CA THR A 234 1.53 -6.95 -5.58
C THR A 234 1.60 -7.29 -7.06
N TYR A 235 1.97 -6.30 -7.86
CA TYR A 235 2.09 -6.41 -9.31
C TYR A 235 3.03 -5.34 -9.81
N THR A 236 3.89 -5.70 -10.74
CA THR A 236 4.54 -4.76 -11.64
C THR A 236 4.62 -5.41 -13.03
N GLU A 237 4.50 -4.60 -14.06
CA GLU A 237 4.70 -5.06 -15.42
C GLU A 237 6.20 -5.06 -15.72
N LYS A 238 6.73 -6.24 -16.06
CA LYS A 238 8.12 -6.34 -16.52
C LYS A 238 8.25 -5.64 -17.88
N SER A 239 9.24 -4.76 -18.00
CA SER A 239 9.58 -4.14 -19.28
C SER A 239 9.94 -5.18 -20.33
N PRO A 240 9.81 -4.88 -21.64
CA PRO A 240 10.24 -5.76 -22.71
C PRO A 240 11.72 -6.18 -22.58
N GLU A 241 12.58 -5.26 -22.14
CA GLU A 241 14.01 -5.47 -21.94
C GLU A 241 14.24 -6.47 -20.80
N GLN A 242 13.57 -6.28 -19.66
CA GLN A 242 13.67 -7.22 -18.54
C GLN A 242 13.19 -8.62 -18.93
N LYS A 243 12.10 -8.73 -19.70
CA LYS A 243 11.62 -10.02 -20.22
C LYS A 243 12.66 -10.68 -21.13
N LEU A 244 13.39 -9.91 -21.93
CA LEU A 244 14.46 -10.42 -22.79
C LEU A 244 15.67 -10.87 -21.97
N ILE A 245 16.08 -10.09 -20.95
CA ILE A 245 17.15 -10.44 -20.02
C ILE A 245 16.81 -11.74 -19.29
N ASP A 246 15.61 -11.84 -18.73
CA ASP A 246 15.12 -13.06 -18.06
C ASP A 246 15.17 -14.27 -19.00
N LYS A 247 14.74 -14.10 -20.26
CA LYS A 247 14.77 -15.16 -21.28
C LYS A 247 16.21 -15.58 -21.62
N LYS A 248 17.13 -14.62 -21.79
CA LYS A 248 18.54 -14.90 -22.05
C LYS A 248 19.18 -15.66 -20.90
N LEU A 249 18.98 -15.18 -19.66
CA LEU A 249 19.51 -15.81 -18.45
C LEU A 249 19.07 -17.28 -18.32
N LEU A 250 17.82 -17.58 -18.66
CA LEU A 250 17.29 -18.95 -18.59
C LEU A 250 17.70 -19.84 -19.77
N HIS A 251 17.93 -19.28 -20.97
CA HIS A 251 18.25 -20.04 -22.18
C HIS A 251 19.74 -20.36 -22.33
N GLU A 252 20.62 -19.55 -21.75
CA GLU A 252 22.08 -19.66 -21.91
C GLU A 252 22.67 -20.97 -21.35
N PHE A 253 21.90 -21.76 -20.60
CA PHE A 253 22.30 -23.09 -20.08
C PHE A 253 21.52 -24.27 -20.66
N SER A 254 20.54 -24.07 -21.55
CA SER A 254 19.76 -25.16 -22.16
C SER A 254 20.41 -25.79 -23.40
N SER A 255 21.73 -25.65 -23.59
CA SER A 255 22.46 -26.31 -24.67
C SER A 255 23.06 -27.64 -24.20
N GLU A 256 22.19 -28.64 -24.10
CA GLU A 256 22.36 -30.05 -24.54
C GLU A 256 21.19 -30.89 -24.01
N SER A 257 20.01 -30.72 -24.60
CA SER A 257 19.08 -31.79 -24.98
C SER A 257 17.66 -31.25 -25.19
N SER A 258 17.10 -31.65 -26.34
CA SER A 258 15.68 -31.58 -26.69
C SER A 258 15.16 -30.24 -27.23
N ASN A 259 15.14 -30.17 -28.56
CA ASN A 259 14.28 -29.34 -29.41
C ASN A 259 12.78 -29.57 -29.17
N ASN A 260 12.28 -29.42 -27.93
CA ASN A 260 10.85 -29.49 -27.61
C ASN A 260 10.48 -28.64 -26.38
N LEU A 261 10.89 -27.37 -26.36
CA LEU A 261 10.03 -26.36 -25.72
C LEU A 261 9.08 -25.89 -26.81
N SER A 262 8.05 -26.70 -27.03
CA SER A 262 6.89 -26.31 -27.81
C SER A 262 6.48 -24.90 -27.38
N ASN A 263 6.37 -24.01 -28.36
CA ASN A 263 5.42 -22.91 -28.29
C ASN A 263 4.08 -23.51 -27.82
N SER A 264 3.79 -23.49 -26.53
CA SER A 264 2.42 -23.59 -26.03
C SER A 264 1.75 -22.23 -26.26
N ASP A 265 1.77 -21.82 -27.53
CA ASP A 265 0.71 -21.08 -28.18
C ASP A 265 -0.16 -22.14 -28.86
N LEU A 266 -0.97 -22.84 -28.07
CA LEU A 266 -2.07 -23.68 -28.55
C LEU A 266 -3.21 -23.57 -27.54
N GLY A 267 -4.08 -22.58 -27.78
CA GLY A 267 -5.25 -22.28 -26.96
C GLY A 267 -5.09 -21.00 -26.18
N VAL A 268 -5.29 -19.86 -26.84
CA VAL A 268 -5.36 -18.53 -26.20
C VAL A 268 -6.61 -18.48 -25.31
N GLU A 269 -6.54 -19.08 -24.13
CA GLU A 269 -7.31 -18.55 -23.02
C GLU A 269 -6.86 -17.09 -22.84
N PRO A 270 -7.79 -16.13 -22.79
CA PRO A 270 -7.42 -14.75 -22.50
C PRO A 270 -6.63 -14.73 -21.20
N LYS A 271 -5.35 -14.34 -21.27
CA LYS A 271 -4.48 -14.20 -20.10
C LYS A 271 -5.21 -13.29 -19.12
N VAL A 272 -5.71 -13.88 -18.03
CA VAL A 272 -6.52 -13.13 -17.08
C VAL A 272 -5.68 -11.97 -16.57
N PRO A 273 -6.13 -10.72 -16.76
CA PRO A 273 -5.37 -9.56 -16.34
C PRO A 273 -5.34 -9.50 -14.81
N PHE A 274 -4.20 -9.10 -14.26
CA PHE A 274 -4.09 -8.80 -12.85
C PHE A 274 -4.78 -7.47 -12.57
N ASP A 275 -6.02 -7.53 -12.09
CA ASP A 275 -6.76 -6.36 -11.66
C ASP A 275 -6.75 -6.29 -10.13
N LYS A 276 -5.89 -5.41 -9.59
CA LYS A 276 -5.71 -5.24 -8.15
C LYS A 276 -7.02 -4.86 -7.46
N ASN A 277 -7.84 -4.01 -8.08
CA ASN A 277 -9.08 -3.53 -7.49
C ASN A 277 -10.14 -4.63 -7.46
N HIS A 278 -10.29 -5.37 -8.57
CA HIS A 278 -11.20 -6.51 -8.62
C HIS A 278 -10.80 -7.61 -7.64
N LEU A 279 -9.51 -7.94 -7.55
CA LEU A 279 -8.99 -8.91 -6.58
C LEU A 279 -9.26 -8.47 -5.15
N ARG A 280 -9.06 -7.18 -4.83
CA ARG A 280 -9.40 -6.63 -3.51
C ARG A 280 -10.88 -6.84 -3.19
N ILE A 281 -11.77 -6.46 -4.12
CA ILE A 281 -13.23 -6.64 -3.94
C ILE A 281 -13.57 -8.12 -3.72
N GLN A 282 -12.99 -9.04 -4.50
CA GLN A 282 -13.20 -10.48 -4.34
C GLN A 282 -12.78 -10.97 -2.95
N LEU A 283 -11.59 -10.56 -2.49
CA LEU A 283 -11.03 -10.99 -1.22
C LEU A 283 -11.81 -10.42 -0.03
N GLU A 284 -12.11 -9.13 -0.03
CA GLU A 284 -12.81 -8.44 1.06
C GLU A 284 -14.28 -8.88 1.15
N THR A 285 -14.98 -8.97 0.02
CA THR A 285 -16.36 -9.51 0.01
C THR A 285 -16.40 -10.97 0.44
N GLY A 286 -15.33 -11.72 0.15
CA GLY A 286 -15.14 -13.07 0.64
C GLY A 286 -14.71 -13.17 2.11
N GLY A 287 -14.66 -12.07 2.88
CA GLY A 287 -14.32 -12.07 4.31
C GLY A 287 -12.82 -12.08 4.62
N GLY A 288 -11.97 -11.94 3.60
CA GLY A 288 -10.53 -11.76 3.75
C GLY A 288 -10.16 -10.30 4.05
N GLN A 289 -8.96 -10.08 4.59
CA GLN A 289 -8.46 -8.74 4.87
C GLN A 289 -7.28 -8.40 3.95
N VAL A 290 -7.37 -7.31 3.20
CA VAL A 290 -6.32 -6.87 2.28
C VAL A 290 -5.53 -5.73 2.92
N PHE A 291 -4.22 -5.90 3.04
CA PHE A 291 -3.31 -4.89 3.61
C PHE A 291 -2.66 -4.06 2.50
N SER A 292 -2.51 -2.75 2.74
CA SER A 292 -1.84 -1.82 1.82
C SER A 292 -0.32 -1.94 1.89
N CYS A 293 0.23 -2.26 3.05
CA CYS A 293 1.66 -2.43 3.30
C CYS A 293 1.92 -3.59 4.28
N TRP A 294 3.20 -3.93 4.46
CA TRP A 294 3.61 -4.85 5.51
C TRP A 294 3.26 -4.28 6.89
N HIS A 295 2.64 -5.09 7.74
CA HIS A 295 2.24 -4.70 9.09
C HIS A 295 2.36 -5.89 10.03
N LYS A 296 2.60 -5.66 11.33
CA LYS A 296 2.69 -6.77 12.30
C LYS A 296 1.41 -7.59 12.38
N ASP A 297 0.26 -6.93 12.26
CA ASP A 297 -1.06 -7.59 12.27
C ASP A 297 -1.32 -8.44 11.02
N PHE A 298 -0.54 -8.22 9.95
CA PHE A 298 -0.57 -9.10 8.78
C PHE A 298 -0.18 -10.53 9.17
N LEU A 299 0.67 -10.71 10.17
CA LEU A 299 1.15 -12.01 10.68
C LEU A 299 0.35 -12.51 11.89
N SER A 300 -0.93 -12.17 12.00
CA SER A 300 -1.78 -12.64 13.10
C SER A 300 -1.78 -14.17 13.25
N LEU A 301 -1.54 -14.67 14.47
CA LEU A 301 -1.42 -16.10 14.79
C LEU A 301 -2.67 -16.92 14.44
N HIS A 302 -3.84 -16.26 14.34
CA HIS A 302 -5.13 -16.91 14.06
C HIS A 302 -5.56 -16.78 12.60
N LYS A 303 -4.72 -16.21 11.73
CA LYS A 303 -5.03 -16.00 10.30
C LYS A 303 -3.95 -16.60 9.41
N THR A 304 -4.37 -17.03 8.22
CA THR A 304 -3.43 -17.45 7.17
C THR A 304 -3.13 -16.29 6.25
N SER A 305 -1.86 -15.99 6.01
CA SER A 305 -1.44 -14.85 5.20
C SER A 305 -0.92 -15.28 3.83
N PHE A 306 -1.20 -14.47 2.81
CA PHE A 306 -0.78 -14.73 1.43
C PHE A 306 -0.28 -13.46 0.75
N VAL A 307 0.71 -13.60 -0.14
CA VAL A 307 1.06 -12.55 -1.12
C VAL A 307 0.53 -12.97 -2.48
N VAL A 308 -0.32 -12.15 -3.10
CA VAL A 308 -0.98 -12.47 -4.37
C VAL A 308 -0.37 -11.64 -5.50
N SER A 309 0.04 -12.33 -6.57
CA SER A 309 0.57 -11.70 -7.78
C SER A 309 0.16 -12.46 -9.06
N ASN A 310 0.54 -11.95 -10.23
CA ASN A 310 0.34 -12.64 -11.51
C ASN A 310 1.48 -13.60 -11.86
N THR A 311 2.68 -13.34 -11.35
CA THR A 311 3.90 -14.12 -11.55
C THR A 311 4.88 -13.77 -10.42
N TYR A 312 6.08 -14.36 -10.41
CA TYR A 312 7.13 -13.96 -9.49
C TYR A 312 7.56 -12.51 -9.74
N GLN A 313 7.80 -11.76 -8.66
CA GLN A 313 8.09 -10.33 -8.71
C GLN A 313 9.34 -9.98 -7.90
N ARG A 314 9.98 -8.85 -8.24
CA ARG A 314 11.03 -8.22 -7.42
C ARG A 314 10.49 -7.04 -6.61
N THR A 315 9.18 -7.01 -6.37
CA THR A 315 8.58 -5.94 -5.58
C THR A 315 8.86 -6.12 -4.09
N VAL A 316 8.83 -5.02 -3.33
CA VAL A 316 9.04 -5.05 -1.87
C VAL A 316 8.12 -6.06 -1.18
N LYS A 317 6.80 -6.03 -1.47
CA LYS A 317 5.83 -6.98 -0.89
C LYS A 317 6.11 -8.44 -1.21
N TYR A 318 6.59 -8.71 -2.42
CA TYR A 318 6.95 -10.07 -2.82
C TYR A 318 8.19 -10.56 -2.05
N LEU A 319 9.22 -9.72 -1.95
CA LEU A 319 10.44 -10.01 -1.19
C LEU A 319 10.17 -10.17 0.31
N GLN A 320 9.31 -9.33 0.90
CA GLN A 320 8.85 -9.48 2.27
C GLN A 320 8.11 -10.82 2.49
N GLY A 321 7.27 -11.22 1.53
CA GLY A 321 6.62 -12.54 1.54
C GLY A 321 7.63 -13.68 1.58
N LEU A 322 8.64 -13.65 0.70
CA LEU A 322 9.73 -14.63 0.69
C LEU A 322 10.50 -14.65 2.01
N ALA A 323 10.89 -13.49 2.52
CA ALA A 323 11.64 -13.35 3.78
C ALA A 323 10.89 -13.93 4.98
N ALA A 324 9.57 -13.74 5.02
CA ALA A 324 8.70 -14.25 6.07
C ALA A 324 8.29 -15.71 5.90
N GLY A 325 8.64 -16.35 4.77
CA GLY A 325 8.16 -17.69 4.44
C GLY A 325 6.66 -17.75 4.15
N ILE A 326 6.04 -16.62 3.78
CA ILE A 326 4.62 -16.53 3.43
C ILE A 326 4.42 -17.06 2.00
N PRO A 327 3.38 -17.86 1.74
CA PRO A 327 3.07 -18.31 0.39
C PRO A 327 2.78 -17.14 -0.56
N CYS A 328 3.62 -17.01 -1.58
CA CYS A 328 3.38 -16.17 -2.76
C CYS A 328 2.58 -16.97 -3.78
N ILE A 329 1.36 -16.54 -4.09
CA ILE A 329 0.41 -17.30 -4.91
C ILE A 329 -0.11 -16.50 -6.10
N SER A 330 -0.52 -17.23 -7.14
CA SER A 330 -1.12 -16.66 -8.33
C SER A 330 -2.52 -16.11 -8.02
N HIS A 331 -2.84 -14.93 -8.54
CA HIS A 331 -4.18 -14.34 -8.52
C HIS A 331 -5.27 -15.22 -9.15
N LEU A 332 -4.87 -16.19 -9.99
CA LEU A 332 -5.80 -17.18 -10.53
C LEU A 332 -6.43 -18.05 -9.43
N TRP A 333 -5.74 -18.23 -8.30
CA TRP A 333 -6.30 -18.92 -7.14
C TRP A 333 -7.53 -18.20 -6.60
N VAL A 334 -7.48 -16.86 -6.47
CA VAL A 334 -8.61 -16.05 -6.02
C VAL A 334 -9.77 -16.18 -7.01
N ARG A 335 -9.48 -16.01 -8.31
CA ARG A 335 -10.44 -16.19 -9.40
C ARG A 335 -11.15 -17.55 -9.31
N ASP A 336 -10.38 -18.62 -9.17
CA ASP A 336 -10.89 -19.99 -9.25
C ASP A 336 -11.66 -20.38 -7.98
N CYS A 337 -11.21 -19.94 -6.80
CA CYS A 337 -11.98 -20.04 -5.56
C CYS A 337 -13.34 -19.33 -5.69
N CYS A 338 -13.36 -18.10 -6.23
CA CYS A 338 -14.59 -17.36 -6.44
C CYS A 338 -15.51 -18.01 -7.48
N LYS A 339 -14.96 -18.53 -8.59
CA LYS A 339 -15.72 -19.23 -9.64
C LYS A 339 -16.36 -20.52 -9.12
N GLN A 340 -15.64 -21.31 -8.34
CA GLN A 340 -16.13 -22.58 -7.80
C GLN A 340 -16.97 -22.40 -6.51
N GLY A 341 -16.91 -21.21 -5.90
CA GLY A 341 -17.62 -20.93 -4.65
C GLY A 341 -17.11 -21.75 -3.46
N THR A 342 -15.85 -22.19 -3.52
CA THR A 342 -15.18 -23.00 -2.50
C THR A 342 -13.71 -22.61 -2.40
N PHE A 343 -13.09 -22.93 -1.26
CA PHE A 343 -11.65 -22.76 -1.08
C PHE A 343 -10.90 -23.91 -1.77
N LEU A 344 -9.97 -23.56 -2.67
CA LEU A 344 -9.12 -24.49 -3.39
C LEU A 344 -7.75 -24.59 -2.70
N ASP A 345 -7.06 -25.73 -2.85
CA ASP A 345 -5.69 -25.85 -2.35
C ASP A 345 -4.77 -24.84 -3.05
N TYR A 346 -4.20 -23.92 -2.27
CA TYR A 346 -3.34 -22.86 -2.78
C TYR A 346 -1.99 -23.40 -3.28
N ARG A 347 -1.58 -24.61 -2.87
CA ARG A 347 -0.27 -25.18 -3.24
C ARG A 347 -0.11 -25.33 -4.75
N SER A 348 -1.20 -25.64 -5.46
CA SER A 348 -1.23 -25.71 -6.93
C SER A 348 -1.09 -24.36 -7.63
N TYR A 349 -1.08 -23.27 -6.86
CA TYR A 349 -1.00 -21.89 -7.35
C TYR A 349 0.22 -21.16 -6.79
N LEU A 350 1.15 -21.86 -6.13
CA LEU A 350 2.39 -21.27 -5.66
C LEU A 350 3.20 -20.72 -6.83
N LEU A 351 3.67 -19.49 -6.65
CA LEU A 351 4.56 -18.83 -7.60
C LEU A 351 6.02 -19.16 -7.27
N GLN A 352 6.86 -19.07 -8.29
CA GLN A 352 8.30 -19.24 -8.14
C GLN A 352 8.90 -18.14 -7.25
N ALA A 353 10.00 -18.40 -6.56
CA ALA A 353 10.67 -17.38 -5.75
C ALA A 353 11.28 -16.27 -6.63
N GLY A 354 11.82 -16.64 -7.78
CA GLY A 354 12.45 -15.72 -8.72
C GLY A 354 13.57 -16.39 -9.50
N ILE A 355 14.24 -15.62 -10.36
CA ILE A 355 15.39 -16.11 -11.13
C ILE A 355 16.65 -16.04 -10.27
N SER A 356 17.32 -17.18 -10.11
CA SER A 356 18.66 -17.22 -9.55
C SER A 356 19.67 -16.83 -10.62
N ILE A 357 20.41 -15.75 -10.40
CA ILE A 357 21.48 -15.33 -11.32
C ILE A 357 22.70 -16.25 -11.23
N THR A 358 22.95 -16.84 -10.06
CA THR A 358 24.08 -17.75 -9.84
C THR A 358 23.82 -19.14 -10.41
N LYS A 359 22.58 -19.63 -10.34
CA LYS A 359 22.17 -20.92 -10.93
C LYS A 359 21.61 -20.80 -12.35
N LYS A 360 21.36 -19.58 -12.82
CA LYS A 360 20.72 -19.27 -14.11
C LYS A 360 19.42 -20.05 -14.31
N SER A 361 18.63 -20.19 -13.23
CA SER A 361 17.42 -21.00 -13.21
C SER A 361 16.30 -20.31 -12.46
N LEU A 362 15.05 -20.61 -12.83
CA LEU A 362 13.88 -20.18 -12.09
C LEU A 362 13.71 -21.06 -10.84
N MET A 363 13.71 -20.44 -9.66
CA MET A 363 13.73 -21.14 -8.37
C MET A 363 12.31 -21.30 -7.80
N GLU A 364 12.00 -22.48 -7.27
CA GLU A 364 10.75 -22.70 -6.52
C GLU A 364 10.77 -21.99 -5.16
N SER A 365 9.60 -21.56 -4.68
CA SER A 365 9.47 -21.00 -3.34
C SER A 365 9.56 -22.10 -2.28
N LYS A 366 10.56 -21.99 -1.39
CA LYS A 366 10.75 -22.92 -0.27
C LYS A 366 9.87 -22.62 0.95
N MET A 367 9.17 -21.48 0.96
CA MET A 367 8.35 -21.00 2.09
C MET A 367 9.09 -21.07 3.45
N LYS A 368 10.39 -20.82 3.44
CA LYS A 368 11.24 -20.87 4.64
C LYS A 368 11.38 -19.47 5.23
N ALA A 369 10.78 -19.26 6.40
CA ALA A 369 10.95 -18.03 7.16
C ALA A 369 12.38 -17.89 7.68
N LYS A 370 12.79 -16.64 7.92
CA LYS A 370 14.06 -16.30 8.56
C LYS A 370 15.28 -16.96 7.93
N CYS A 371 15.36 -16.95 6.60
CA CYS A 371 16.44 -17.62 5.88
C CYS A 371 17.85 -17.04 6.10
N LEU A 372 17.94 -15.89 6.78
CA LEU A 372 19.16 -15.16 7.12
C LEU A 372 19.27 -14.92 8.64
N GLU A 373 18.75 -15.86 9.44
CA GLU A 373 18.78 -15.78 10.90
C GLU A 373 20.20 -15.55 11.44
N ASP A 374 20.27 -14.79 12.53
CA ASP A 374 21.47 -14.46 13.31
C ASP A 374 22.52 -13.54 12.67
N LEU A 375 22.42 -13.20 11.38
CA LEU A 375 23.33 -12.26 10.72
C LEU A 375 23.18 -10.84 11.27
N GLU A 376 24.30 -10.20 11.61
CA GLU A 376 24.39 -8.79 12.00
C GLU A 376 24.73 -7.93 10.79
N ILE A 377 23.75 -7.16 10.29
CA ILE A 377 23.86 -6.42 9.02
C ILE A 377 23.77 -4.92 9.28
N LEU A 378 24.69 -4.15 8.70
CA LEU A 378 24.59 -2.69 8.62
C LEU A 378 23.95 -2.30 7.29
N VAL A 379 22.95 -1.43 7.29
CA VAL A 379 22.33 -0.90 6.05
C VAL A 379 22.62 0.59 5.95
N THR A 380 23.15 1.05 4.82
CA THR A 380 23.51 2.46 4.61
C THR A 380 23.34 2.88 3.16
N SER A 381 22.85 4.10 2.94
CA SER A 381 22.69 4.75 1.63
C SER A 381 22.39 6.23 1.88
N ASN A 382 22.62 7.09 0.90
CA ASN A 382 22.13 8.48 0.92
C ASN A 382 20.60 8.57 0.82
N GLN A 383 19.93 7.49 0.39
CA GLN A 383 18.47 7.40 0.30
C GLN A 383 17.87 6.83 1.58
N LYS A 384 17.08 7.64 2.31
CA LYS A 384 16.40 7.19 3.54
C LYS A 384 15.43 6.03 3.28
N GLU A 385 14.76 6.03 2.14
CA GLU A 385 13.80 4.98 1.77
C GLU A 385 14.49 3.63 1.56
N PHE A 386 15.67 3.62 0.92
CA PHE A 386 16.53 2.44 0.79
C PHE A 386 16.83 1.84 2.17
N VAL A 387 17.34 2.65 3.09
CA VAL A 387 17.71 2.17 4.43
C VAL A 387 16.49 1.62 5.16
N SER A 388 15.35 2.29 5.08
CA SER A 388 14.10 1.86 5.72
C SER A 388 13.62 0.49 5.20
N ILE A 389 13.46 0.36 3.89
CA ILE A 389 12.89 -0.83 3.25
C ILE A 389 13.81 -2.04 3.40
N TRP A 390 15.10 -1.87 3.13
CA TRP A 390 16.04 -2.99 3.22
C TRP A 390 16.27 -3.44 4.65
N SER A 391 16.26 -2.51 5.62
CA SER A 391 16.25 -2.87 7.04
C SER A 391 15.00 -3.68 7.42
N GLU A 392 13.83 -3.32 6.91
CA GLU A 392 12.59 -4.07 7.15
C GLU A 392 12.65 -5.48 6.55
N ILE A 393 13.03 -5.61 5.27
CA ILE A 393 13.16 -6.92 4.60
C ILE A 393 14.15 -7.82 5.34
N LEU A 394 15.33 -7.31 5.71
CA LEU A 394 16.36 -8.06 6.42
C LEU A 394 15.91 -8.45 7.84
N THR A 395 15.19 -7.56 8.53
CA THR A 395 14.60 -7.88 9.84
C THR A 395 13.58 -9.02 9.73
N ILE A 396 12.71 -8.99 8.72
CA ILE A 396 11.76 -10.08 8.43
C ILE A 396 12.52 -11.38 8.10
N ALA A 397 13.62 -11.29 7.36
CA ALA A 397 14.50 -12.42 7.02
C ALA A 397 15.31 -12.97 8.20
N GLY A 398 15.16 -12.41 9.41
CA GLY A 398 15.78 -12.90 10.64
C GLY A 398 17.12 -12.23 10.99
N CYS A 399 17.55 -11.21 10.24
CA CYS A 399 18.78 -10.49 10.53
C CYS A 399 18.61 -9.51 11.70
N ARG A 400 19.72 -9.16 12.35
CA ARG A 400 19.82 -8.09 13.34
C ARG A 400 20.44 -6.85 12.69
N ILE A 401 19.67 -5.77 12.60
CA ILE A 401 20.15 -4.52 11.97
C ILE A 401 21.01 -3.72 12.95
N ILE A 402 22.25 -3.50 12.56
CA ILE A 402 23.23 -2.70 13.30
C ILE A 402 23.19 -1.26 12.76
N LYS A 403 23.20 -0.28 13.66
CA LYS A 403 23.11 1.15 13.28
C LYS A 403 24.46 1.79 12.96
N LYS A 404 25.55 1.29 13.56
CA LYS A 404 26.92 1.82 13.44
C LYS A 404 27.93 0.72 13.76
N PHE A 405 29.12 0.78 13.18
CA PHE A 405 30.24 -0.08 13.59
C PHE A 405 30.54 0.10 15.08
N ARG A 406 30.71 -1.02 15.81
CA ARG A 406 31.11 -1.00 17.21
C ARG A 406 32.62 -0.73 17.29
N LYS A 407 33.03 0.22 18.14
CA LYS A 407 34.43 0.64 18.28
C LYS A 407 35.25 -0.20 19.28
N THR A 408 34.75 -1.32 19.79
CA THR A 408 35.31 -1.94 21.02
C THR A 408 35.98 -3.30 20.81
N LYS A 409 37.26 -3.37 21.22
CA LYS A 409 38.00 -4.60 21.50
C LYS A 409 37.29 -5.37 22.62
N GLY A 410 36.67 -6.52 22.32
CA GLY A 410 36.10 -7.43 23.32
C GLY A 410 34.64 -7.89 23.11
N SER A 411 33.97 -7.48 22.04
CA SER A 411 32.66 -8.03 21.64
C SER A 411 32.85 -9.18 20.65
N ASN A 412 32.41 -10.39 20.99
CA ASN A 412 32.50 -11.58 20.14
C ASN A 412 31.58 -11.60 18.90
N LYS A 413 30.78 -10.54 18.65
CA LYS A 413 29.97 -10.43 17.43
C LYS A 413 30.30 -9.14 16.67
N SER A 414 30.98 -9.30 15.55
CA SER A 414 31.27 -8.29 14.52
C SER A 414 30.12 -8.21 13.52
N VAL A 415 30.01 -7.09 12.81
CA VAL A 415 29.09 -6.95 11.67
C VAL A 415 29.49 -7.95 10.59
N ASP A 416 28.53 -8.72 10.07
CA ASP A 416 28.76 -9.77 9.07
C ASP A 416 28.88 -9.22 7.65
N ALA A 417 28.08 -8.19 7.31
CA ALA A 417 28.11 -7.51 6.03
C ALA A 417 27.47 -6.12 6.11
N VAL A 418 27.80 -5.28 5.14
CA VAL A 418 27.16 -3.97 4.93
C VAL A 418 26.35 -4.04 3.64
N ILE A 419 25.06 -3.72 3.71
CA ILE A 419 24.19 -3.57 2.53
C ILE A 419 24.11 -2.10 2.15
N THR A 420 24.58 -1.77 0.95
CA THR A 420 24.68 -0.40 0.46
C THR A 420 24.59 -0.32 -1.06
N ASP A 421 24.78 0.87 -1.60
CA ASP A 421 24.77 1.19 -3.02
C ASP A 421 25.96 2.12 -3.35
N GLY A 422 26.06 2.58 -4.59
CA GLY A 422 27.14 3.48 -5.04
C GLY A 422 27.24 4.81 -4.27
N SER A 423 26.28 5.14 -3.39
CA SER A 423 26.33 6.33 -2.53
C SER A 423 27.02 6.11 -1.17
N CYS A 424 27.58 4.91 -0.93
CA CYS A 424 28.24 4.57 0.32
C CYS A 424 29.34 5.58 0.69
N SER A 425 29.38 6.02 1.95
CA SER A 425 30.35 7.03 2.38
C SER A 425 31.77 6.46 2.47
N PRO A 426 32.81 7.23 2.11
CA PRO A 426 34.21 6.79 2.20
C PRO A 426 34.59 6.27 3.60
N ASP A 427 34.09 6.90 4.66
CA ASP A 427 34.32 6.48 6.05
C ASP A 427 33.82 5.06 6.33
N ILE A 428 32.70 4.65 5.71
CA ILE A 428 32.14 3.31 5.89
C ILE A 428 32.94 2.31 5.08
N ILE A 429 33.38 2.69 3.88
CA ILE A 429 34.23 1.85 3.03
C ILE A 429 35.55 1.55 3.73
N GLU A 430 36.25 2.57 4.23
CA GLU A 430 37.51 2.41 4.96
C GLU A 430 37.34 1.57 6.25
N GLN A 431 36.23 1.76 6.98
CA GLN A 431 35.93 0.96 8.16
C GLN A 431 35.60 -0.50 7.84
N ALA A 432 34.92 -0.76 6.73
CA ALA A 432 34.62 -2.11 6.28
C ALA A 432 35.90 -2.81 5.81
N ASP A 433 36.74 -2.13 5.03
CA ASP A 433 38.02 -2.65 4.53
C ASP A 433 38.98 -3.01 5.66
N SER A 434 39.15 -2.10 6.64
CA SER A 434 40.02 -2.35 7.81
C SER A 434 39.57 -3.50 8.70
N GLN A 435 38.29 -3.89 8.62
CA GLN A 435 37.70 -5.00 9.38
C GLN A 435 37.42 -6.23 8.51
N HIS A 436 37.76 -6.19 7.20
CA HIS A 436 37.44 -7.22 6.21
C HIS A 436 35.95 -7.58 6.15
N ILE A 437 35.09 -6.57 6.25
CA ILE A 437 33.62 -6.73 6.19
C ILE A 437 33.17 -6.51 4.74
N PRO A 438 32.42 -7.44 4.14
CA PRO A 438 31.97 -7.30 2.75
C PRO A 438 30.92 -6.19 2.59
N LEU A 439 31.12 -5.34 1.58
CA LEU A 439 30.17 -4.33 1.10
C LEU A 439 29.36 -4.92 -0.06
N LEU A 440 28.06 -5.08 0.14
CA LEU A 440 27.18 -5.78 -0.79
C LEU A 440 26.03 -4.90 -1.27
N SER A 441 25.59 -5.14 -2.50
CA SER A 441 24.38 -4.58 -3.07
C SER A 441 23.14 -5.31 -2.55
N THR A 442 21.99 -4.72 -2.82
CA THR A 442 20.69 -5.33 -2.54
C THR A 442 20.39 -6.57 -3.38
N GLU A 443 21.12 -6.79 -4.49
CA GLU A 443 21.00 -8.01 -5.29
C GLU A 443 21.38 -9.25 -4.47
N TRP A 444 22.40 -9.15 -3.60
CA TRP A 444 22.79 -10.25 -2.72
C TRP A 444 21.63 -10.65 -1.78
N VAL A 445 20.92 -9.67 -1.23
CA VAL A 445 19.75 -9.90 -0.37
C VAL A 445 18.65 -10.61 -1.16
N ILE A 446 18.32 -10.12 -2.36
CA ILE A 446 17.29 -10.72 -3.21
C ILE A 446 17.66 -12.17 -3.56
N GLN A 447 18.91 -12.43 -3.93
CA GLN A 447 19.36 -13.79 -4.22
C GLN A 447 19.29 -14.69 -2.99
N CYS A 448 19.60 -14.21 -1.79
CA CYS A 448 19.38 -14.99 -0.56
C CYS A 448 17.91 -15.40 -0.37
N LEU A 449 16.98 -14.46 -0.59
CA LEU A 449 15.54 -14.70 -0.48
C LEU A 449 15.06 -15.69 -1.54
N ILE A 450 15.51 -15.56 -2.79
CA ILE A 450 15.19 -16.47 -3.90
C ILE A 450 15.68 -17.90 -3.61
N HIS A 451 16.87 -18.04 -3.01
CA HIS A 451 17.41 -19.35 -2.63
C HIS A 451 16.81 -19.91 -1.34
N GLY A 452 16.16 -19.06 -0.52
CA GLY A 452 15.68 -19.38 0.82
C GLY A 452 16.81 -19.69 1.81
N GLN A 453 18.02 -19.16 1.58
CA GLN A 453 19.20 -19.31 2.43
C GLN A 453 20.27 -18.28 2.08
N LYS A 454 21.22 -18.06 3.01
CA LYS A 454 22.44 -17.29 2.73
C LYS A 454 23.18 -17.87 1.52
N VAL A 455 23.49 -17.01 0.54
CA VAL A 455 24.43 -17.32 -0.55
C VAL A 455 25.80 -16.71 -0.26
N ALA A 456 26.84 -17.20 -0.94
CA ALA A 456 28.20 -16.66 -0.80
C ALA A 456 28.24 -15.16 -1.11
N PHE A 457 29.02 -14.39 -0.33
CA PHE A 457 29.11 -12.94 -0.47
C PHE A 457 29.73 -12.53 -1.82
N ASP A 458 30.69 -13.32 -2.30
CA ASP A 458 31.43 -13.18 -3.56
C ASP A 458 30.86 -14.07 -4.68
N GLY A 459 29.64 -14.60 -4.52
CA GLY A 459 29.06 -15.57 -5.44
C GLY A 459 28.68 -15.02 -6.83
N HIS A 460 28.65 -13.70 -7.01
CA HIS A 460 28.33 -13.04 -8.28
C HIS A 460 28.80 -11.58 -8.29
N GLU A 461 29.25 -11.05 -9.44
CA GLU A 461 29.70 -9.66 -9.60
C GLU A 461 28.65 -8.62 -9.18
N LYS A 462 27.38 -8.84 -9.54
CA LYS A 462 26.23 -8.03 -9.14
C LYS A 462 26.03 -7.90 -7.62
N PHE A 463 26.70 -8.71 -6.81
CA PHE A 463 26.66 -8.57 -5.35
C PHE A 463 27.55 -7.44 -4.85
N ALA A 464 28.51 -6.95 -5.63
CA ALA A 464 29.31 -5.80 -5.25
C ALA A 464 28.42 -4.54 -5.16
N TYR A 465 28.54 -3.78 -4.08
CA TYR A 465 27.74 -2.58 -3.84
C TYR A 465 27.91 -1.49 -4.91
N ASN A 466 29.05 -1.49 -5.59
CA ASN A 466 29.46 -0.57 -6.64
C ASN A 466 29.38 -1.20 -8.04
N TYR A 467 28.64 -2.31 -8.18
CA TYR A 467 28.41 -2.89 -9.50
C TYR A 467 27.64 -1.90 -10.38
N GLU A 468 28.23 -1.56 -11.52
CA GLU A 468 27.59 -0.83 -12.60
C GLU A 468 27.48 -1.79 -13.80
N GLU A 469 26.30 -1.83 -14.41
CA GLU A 469 26.09 -2.65 -15.60
C GLU A 469 26.79 -1.94 -16.76
N ASN A 470 27.80 -2.57 -17.38
CA ASN A 470 28.48 -1.99 -18.55
C ASN A 470 27.46 -1.94 -19.71
N ASP A 471 27.14 -0.72 -20.17
CA ASP A 471 26.23 -0.45 -21.31
C ASP A 471 26.68 -1.10 -22.63
#